data_AF-A0A840A2S1-F1
#
_entry.id   AF-A0A840A2S1-F1
#
_cell.length_a   1.000
_cell.length_b   1.000
_cell.length_c   1.000
_cell.angle_alpha   90.00
_cell.angle_beta   90.00
_cell.angle_gamma   90.00
#
_symmetry.space_group_name_H-M   'P 1'
#
loop_
_entity.id
_entity.type
_entity.pdbx_description
1 polymer ?
#
loop_
_entity_poly.entity_id
_entity_poly.type
_entity_poly.pdbx_seq_one_letter_code
_entity_poly.pdbx_strand_id
1 'polypeptide(L)'
;MTPPEIARRTARTHPALLTIAFLAGGFASLSAQYAPDITPLMRGALLCVSTAITSFWHWAIYTMAQAVTGPAPARWSWLFAAPPAFAFFAGVAEWPTYNSPAAITYLGLYFLSAWCAAQALENADAASRIAPVGRIATSAGLMWVAYIGVWKLWVTIRRVEAAASAGRDHGMTIRGA
;
A
#
# COMPACT_ATOMS: atom_id res chain seq x y z
N MET A 1 18.02 7.86 -6.05
CA MET A 1 17.13 7.83 -4.87
C MET A 1 16.98 6.37 -4.49
N THR A 2 17.36 5.98 -3.27
CA THR A 2 17.28 4.57 -2.84
C THR A 2 15.81 4.16 -2.65
N PRO A 3 15.43 2.87 -2.79
CA PRO A 3 14.05 2.43 -2.59
C PRO A 3 13.41 2.90 -1.26
N PRO A 4 14.14 2.95 -0.13
CA PRO A 4 13.63 3.51 1.13
C PRO A 4 13.31 5.01 1.09
N GLU A 5 14.04 5.81 0.32
CA GLU A 5 13.78 7.25 0.17
C GLU A 5 12.47 7.52 -0.59
N ILE A 6 12.24 6.76 -1.68
CA ILE A 6 11.01 6.85 -2.47
C ILE A 6 9.82 6.45 -1.59
N ALA A 7 9.92 5.31 -0.91
CA ALA A 7 8.89 4.82 0.00
C ALA A 7 8.55 5.87 1.08
N ARG A 8 9.56 6.49 1.69
CA ARG A 8 9.36 7.54 2.70
C ARG A 8 8.65 8.77 2.13
N ARG A 9 9.05 9.23 0.95
CA ARG A 9 8.43 10.39 0.30
C ARG A 9 6.97 10.10 -0.06
N THR A 10 6.69 8.91 -0.59
CA THR A 10 5.33 8.48 -0.93
C THR A 10 4.46 8.35 0.32
N ALA A 11 4.97 7.75 1.40
CA ALA A 11 4.23 7.63 2.67
C ALA A 11 3.91 9.00 3.29
N ARG A 12 4.77 10.00 3.07
CA ARG A 12 4.59 11.42 3.46
C ARG A 12 3.76 12.25 2.48
N THR A 13 3.11 11.64 1.50
CA THR A 13 2.28 12.41 0.56
C THR A 13 1.04 12.92 1.29
N HIS A 14 0.78 14.22 1.24
CA HIS A 14 -0.34 14.84 1.96
C HIS A 14 -1.64 14.04 1.75
N PRO A 15 -2.44 13.80 2.81
CA PRO A 15 -3.62 12.93 2.73
C PRO A 15 -4.62 13.37 1.66
N ALA A 16 -4.78 14.68 1.44
CA ALA A 16 -5.60 15.21 0.34
C ALA A 16 -5.10 14.80 -1.05
N LEU A 17 -3.78 14.80 -1.31
CA LEU A 17 -3.24 14.41 -2.62
C LEU A 17 -3.44 12.91 -2.87
N LEU A 18 -3.24 12.07 -1.85
CA LEU A 18 -3.54 10.64 -1.94
C LEU A 18 -5.04 10.40 -2.16
N THR A 19 -5.91 11.14 -1.47
CA THR A 19 -7.36 11.08 -1.66
C THR A 19 -7.74 11.42 -3.10
N ILE A 20 -7.18 12.50 -3.66
CA ILE A 20 -7.39 12.89 -5.07
C ILE A 20 -6.90 11.78 -6.01
N ALA A 21 -5.73 11.20 -5.76
CA ALA A 21 -5.20 10.11 -6.57
C ALA A 21 -6.10 8.87 -6.53
N PHE A 22 -6.63 8.51 -5.36
CA PHE A 22 -7.58 7.41 -5.22
C PHE A 22 -8.91 7.69 -5.92
N LEU A 23 -9.43 8.93 -5.83
CA LEU A 23 -10.65 9.31 -6.55
C LEU A 23 -10.45 9.27 -8.07
N ALA A 24 -9.33 9.79 -8.56
CA ALA A 24 -8.98 9.75 -9.98
C ALA A 24 -8.82 8.30 -10.48
N GLY A 25 -8.13 7.46 -9.72
CA GLY A 25 -7.99 6.03 -10.02
C GLY A 25 -9.33 5.30 -10.00
N GLY A 26 -10.17 5.58 -9.00
CA GLY A 26 -11.53 5.05 -8.90
C GLY A 26 -12.39 5.44 -10.11
N PHE A 27 -12.31 6.69 -10.55
CA PHE A 27 -12.99 7.15 -11.75
C PHE A 27 -12.49 6.44 -13.02
N ALA A 28 -11.17 6.25 -13.17
CA ALA A 28 -10.60 5.50 -14.28
C ALA A 28 -11.11 4.05 -14.32
N SER A 29 -11.12 3.36 -13.17
CA SER A 29 -11.65 1.99 -13.08
C SER A 29 -13.17 1.92 -13.32
N LEU A 30 -13.92 2.96 -12.92
CA LEU A 30 -15.35 3.09 -13.23
C LEU A 30 -15.56 3.23 -14.74
N SER A 31 -14.78 4.09 -15.42
CA SER A 31 -14.84 4.25 -16.86
C SER A 31 -14.59 2.93 -17.60
N ALA A 32 -13.66 2.10 -17.10
CA ALA A 32 -13.39 0.77 -17.67
C ALA A 32 -14.59 -0.17 -17.66
N GLN A 33 -15.51 0.01 -16.72
CA GLN A 33 -16.69 -0.85 -16.55
C GLN A 33 -17.86 -0.41 -17.43
N TYR A 34 -18.06 0.91 -17.60
CA TYR A 34 -19.25 1.45 -18.25
C TYR A 34 -19.07 1.86 -19.71
N ALA A 35 -17.84 2.00 -20.21
CA ALA A 35 -17.64 2.37 -21.61
C ALA A 35 -17.71 1.12 -22.52
N PRO A 36 -18.60 1.13 -23.53
CA PRO A 36 -18.91 -0.07 -24.33
C PRO A 36 -17.80 -0.44 -25.31
N ASP A 37 -17.01 0.53 -25.80
CA ASP A 37 -16.06 0.33 -26.91
C ASP A 37 -14.58 0.32 -26.48
N ILE A 38 -14.30 -0.04 -25.22
CA ILE A 38 -12.92 -0.09 -24.72
C ILE A 38 -12.26 -1.41 -25.12
N THR A 39 -11.09 -1.33 -25.76
CA THR A 39 -10.26 -2.50 -26.06
C THR A 39 -9.84 -3.25 -24.79
N PRO A 40 -9.66 -4.59 -24.81
CA PRO A 40 -9.30 -5.35 -23.61
C PRO A 40 -8.02 -4.85 -22.92
N LEU A 41 -7.04 -4.39 -23.71
CA LEU A 41 -5.81 -3.78 -23.19
C LEU A 41 -6.08 -2.50 -22.39
N MET A 42 -6.91 -1.61 -22.94
CA MET A 42 -7.28 -0.36 -22.27
C MET A 42 -8.14 -0.62 -21.04
N ARG A 43 -9.02 -1.62 -21.08
CA ARG A 43 -9.82 -2.07 -19.93
C ARG A 43 -8.92 -2.55 -18.80
N GLY A 44 -7.96 -3.42 -19.10
CA GLY A 44 -6.95 -3.89 -18.13
C GLY A 44 -6.15 -2.74 -17.53
N ALA A 45 -5.68 -1.80 -18.36
CA ALA A 45 -4.95 -0.63 -17.90
C ALA A 45 -5.79 0.23 -16.93
N LEU A 46 -7.03 0.58 -17.30
CA LEU A 46 -7.89 1.42 -16.47
C LEU A 46 -8.32 0.74 -15.16
N LEU A 47 -8.57 -0.57 -15.19
CA LEU A 47 -8.86 -1.34 -13.97
C LEU A 47 -7.64 -1.41 -13.03
N CYS A 48 -6.42 -1.49 -13.56
CA CYS A 48 -5.23 -1.60 -12.72
C CYS A 48 -4.81 -0.26 -12.09
N VAL A 49 -5.20 0.90 -12.63
CA VAL A 49 -4.76 2.22 -12.12
C VAL A 49 -5.10 2.39 -10.64
N SER A 50 -6.37 2.23 -10.25
CA SER A 50 -6.80 2.43 -8.87
C SER A 50 -6.03 1.52 -7.91
N THR A 51 -6.00 0.22 -8.26
CA THR A 51 -5.27 -0.79 -7.47
C THR A 51 -3.78 -0.49 -7.39
N ALA A 52 -3.15 -0.03 -8.48
CA ALA A 52 -1.73 0.28 -8.50
C ALA A 52 -1.40 1.46 -7.58
N ILE A 53 -2.23 2.51 -7.57
CA ILE A 53 -2.03 3.66 -6.67
C ILE A 53 -2.12 3.19 -5.21
N THR A 54 -3.13 2.39 -4.86
CA THR A 54 -3.31 1.94 -3.46
C THR A 54 -2.26 0.93 -3.05
N SER A 55 -1.92 -0.04 -3.90
CA SER A 55 -0.86 -1.00 -3.60
C SER A 55 0.51 -0.34 -3.54
N PHE A 56 0.78 0.69 -4.34
CA PHE A 56 2.00 1.49 -4.23
C PHE A 56 2.07 2.25 -2.90
N TRP A 57 0.95 2.81 -2.43
CA TRP A 57 0.88 3.43 -1.11
C TRP A 57 1.11 2.43 0.02
N HIS A 58 0.50 1.23 -0.05
CA HIS A 58 0.75 0.15 0.91
C HIS A 58 2.23 -0.29 0.91
N TRP A 59 2.83 -0.46 -0.27
CA TRP A 59 4.26 -0.78 -0.42
C TRP A 59 5.16 0.28 0.22
N ALA A 60 4.83 1.56 0.02
CA ALA A 60 5.57 2.66 0.60
C ALA A 60 5.54 2.62 2.13
N ILE A 61 4.36 2.39 2.72
CA ILE A 61 4.19 2.23 4.17
C ILE A 61 4.99 1.02 4.68
N TYR A 62 4.84 -0.13 4.02
CA TYR A 62 5.53 -1.37 4.39
C TYR A 62 7.05 -1.20 4.37
N THR A 63 7.59 -0.66 3.28
CA THR A 63 9.04 -0.47 3.10
C THR A 63 9.59 0.52 4.11
N MET A 64 8.87 1.62 4.36
CA MET A 64 9.26 2.61 5.36
C MET A 64 9.25 2.01 6.78
N ALA A 65 8.20 1.28 7.14
CA ALA A 65 8.06 0.70 8.49
C ALA A 65 9.09 -0.40 8.76
N GLN A 66 9.37 -1.25 7.76
CA GLN A 66 10.41 -2.28 7.85
C GLN A 66 11.81 -1.68 8.07
N ALA A 67 12.08 -0.51 7.50
CA ALA A 67 13.36 0.18 7.73
C ALA A 67 13.57 0.60 9.20
N VAL A 68 12.51 0.64 10.02
CA VAL A 68 12.58 0.96 11.46
C VAL A 68 12.83 -0.29 12.30
N THR A 69 12.21 -1.42 11.94
CA THR A 69 12.25 -2.65 12.74
C THR A 69 13.53 -3.46 12.57
N GLY A 70 14.31 -3.22 11.50
CA GLY A 70 15.64 -3.77 11.29
C GLY A 70 15.88 -4.28 9.86
N PRO A 71 17.13 -4.63 9.49
CA PRO A 71 17.56 -4.83 8.10
C PRO A 71 17.12 -6.17 7.46
N ALA A 72 16.08 -6.82 7.99
CA ALA A 72 15.51 -7.95 7.26
C ALA A 72 14.99 -7.41 5.91
N PRO A 73 15.42 -7.98 4.77
CA PRO A 73 14.94 -7.52 3.47
C PRO A 73 13.42 -7.54 3.50
N ALA A 74 12.82 -6.56 2.85
CA ALA A 74 11.39 -6.44 2.68
C ALA A 74 10.89 -7.66 1.87
N ARG A 75 10.79 -8.81 2.54
CA ARG A 75 10.69 -10.17 1.99
C ARG A 75 9.45 -10.35 1.12
N TRP A 76 8.48 -9.48 1.32
CA TRP A 76 7.17 -9.50 0.67
C TRP A 76 6.92 -8.25 -0.18
N SER A 77 7.94 -7.46 -0.53
CA SER A 77 7.75 -6.24 -1.35
C SER A 77 7.13 -6.53 -2.72
N TRP A 78 7.37 -7.71 -3.30
CA TRP A 78 6.77 -8.11 -4.56
C TRP A 78 5.24 -8.30 -4.45
N LEU A 79 4.72 -8.62 -3.26
CA LEU A 79 3.29 -8.86 -3.04
C LEU A 79 2.45 -7.64 -3.40
N PHE A 80 2.98 -6.44 -3.24
CA PHE A 80 2.28 -5.20 -3.57
C PHE A 80 2.13 -4.96 -5.08
N ALA A 81 2.88 -5.69 -5.92
CA ALA A 81 2.64 -5.69 -7.38
C ALA A 81 1.55 -6.70 -7.78
N ALA A 82 1.20 -7.66 -6.92
CA ALA A 82 0.27 -8.74 -7.28
C ALA A 82 -1.18 -8.26 -7.49
N PRO A 83 -1.80 -7.43 -6.62
CA PRO A 83 -3.13 -6.92 -6.88
C PRO A 83 -3.27 -6.14 -8.21
N PRO A 84 -2.41 -5.15 -8.53
CA PRO A 84 -2.55 -4.43 -9.80
C PRO A 84 -2.24 -5.30 -11.02
N ALA A 85 -1.26 -6.20 -10.93
CA ALA A 85 -1.00 -7.15 -12.02
C ALA A 85 -2.22 -8.06 -12.26
N PHE A 86 -2.84 -8.58 -11.19
CA PHE A 86 -4.04 -9.39 -11.32
C PHE A 86 -5.20 -8.59 -11.93
N ALA A 87 -5.44 -7.36 -11.48
CA ALA A 87 -6.48 -6.49 -12.05
C ALA A 87 -6.25 -6.23 -13.55
N PHE A 88 -5.00 -5.99 -13.96
CA PHE A 88 -4.64 -5.83 -15.36
C PHE A 88 -4.97 -7.08 -16.18
N PHE A 89 -4.46 -8.24 -15.77
CA PHE A 89 -4.68 -9.49 -16.51
C PHE A 89 -6.14 -9.93 -16.52
N ALA A 90 -6.88 -9.74 -15.42
CA ALA A 90 -8.31 -9.99 -15.37
C ALA A 90 -9.08 -9.11 -16.36
N GLY A 91 -8.69 -7.84 -16.51
CA GLY A 91 -9.28 -6.92 -17.49
C GLY A 91 -8.94 -7.27 -18.93
N VAL A 92 -7.69 -7.65 -19.21
CA VAL A 92 -7.25 -8.08 -20.55
C VAL A 92 -7.89 -9.39 -20.97
N ALA A 93 -8.03 -10.33 -20.05
CA ALA A 93 -8.63 -11.63 -20.29
C ALA A 93 -10.16 -11.64 -20.16
N GLU A 94 -10.77 -10.47 -19.92
CA GLU A 94 -12.21 -10.29 -19.75
C GLU A 94 -12.83 -11.24 -18.71
N TRP A 95 -12.08 -11.50 -17.63
CA TRP A 95 -12.57 -12.37 -16.57
C TRP A 95 -13.75 -11.72 -15.84
N PRO A 96 -14.76 -12.51 -15.43
CA PRO A 96 -15.85 -11.98 -14.62
C PRO A 96 -15.28 -11.44 -13.31
N THR A 97 -15.57 -10.18 -12.99
CA THR A 97 -15.07 -9.49 -11.79
C THR A 97 -16.10 -9.44 -10.65
N TYR A 98 -17.28 -10.04 -10.86
CA TYR A 98 -18.38 -10.11 -9.90
C TYR A 98 -18.73 -11.58 -9.60
N ASN A 99 -18.87 -11.93 -8.31
CA ASN A 99 -19.21 -13.27 -7.82
C ASN A 99 -18.44 -14.41 -8.51
N SER A 100 -17.14 -14.23 -8.72
CA SER A 100 -16.29 -15.17 -9.43
C SER A 100 -15.07 -15.56 -8.60
N PRO A 101 -14.40 -16.69 -8.93
CA PRO A 101 -13.10 -17.03 -8.34
C PRO A 101 -12.06 -15.92 -8.52
N ALA A 102 -12.07 -15.22 -9.67
CA ALA A 102 -11.15 -14.11 -9.93
C ALA A 102 -11.38 -12.94 -8.97
N ALA A 103 -12.63 -12.61 -8.64
CA ALA A 103 -12.94 -11.60 -7.65
C ALA A 103 -12.42 -11.98 -6.25
N ILE A 104 -12.59 -13.25 -5.85
CA ILE A 104 -12.08 -13.76 -4.57
C ILE A 104 -10.56 -13.71 -4.53
N THR A 105 -9.87 -14.12 -5.60
CA THR A 105 -8.41 -14.05 -5.70
C THR A 105 -7.91 -12.62 -5.60
N TYR A 106 -8.53 -11.69 -6.33
CA TYR A 106 -8.21 -10.26 -6.24
C TYR A 106 -8.36 -9.74 -4.81
N LEU A 107 -9.49 -10.02 -4.15
CA LEU A 107 -9.75 -9.60 -2.77
C LEU A 107 -8.72 -10.18 -1.81
N GLY A 108 -8.37 -11.46 -1.95
CA GLY A 108 -7.35 -12.11 -1.12
C GLY A 108 -5.96 -11.47 -1.28
N LEU A 109 -5.52 -11.20 -2.52
CA LEU A 109 -4.24 -10.53 -2.79
C LEU A 109 -4.23 -9.10 -2.22
N TYR A 110 -5.32 -8.36 -2.44
CA TYR A 110 -5.45 -6.99 -1.95
C TYR A 110 -5.43 -6.96 -0.42
N PHE A 111 -6.14 -7.89 0.24
CA PHE A 111 -6.13 -8.08 1.69
C PHE A 111 -4.75 -8.37 2.24
N LEU A 112 -4.06 -9.34 1.66
CA LEU A 112 -2.75 -9.71 2.13
C LEU A 112 -1.77 -8.53 2.03
N SER A 113 -1.87 -7.73 0.96
CA SER A 113 -1.05 -6.52 0.79
C SER A 113 -1.33 -5.49 1.90
N ALA A 114 -2.61 -5.19 2.18
CA ALA A 114 -3.01 -4.25 3.23
C ALA A 114 -2.61 -4.77 4.62
N TRP A 115 -2.80 -6.07 4.86
CA TRP A 115 -2.42 -6.71 6.12
C TRP A 115 -0.92 -6.63 6.38
N CYS A 116 -0.09 -6.96 5.40
CA CYS A 116 1.36 -6.87 5.54
C CYS A 116 1.83 -5.43 5.81
N ALA A 117 1.26 -4.45 5.11
CA ALA A 117 1.57 -3.03 5.36
C ALA A 117 1.13 -2.57 6.76
N ALA A 118 -0.08 -2.95 7.18
CA ALA A 118 -0.59 -2.64 8.51
C ALA A 118 0.24 -3.30 9.61
N GLN A 119 0.57 -4.58 9.46
CA GLN A 119 1.40 -5.30 10.42
C GLN A 119 2.77 -4.64 10.57
N ALA A 120 3.44 -4.31 9.46
CA ALA A 120 4.72 -3.61 9.51
C ALA A 120 4.62 -2.25 10.19
N LEU A 121 3.59 -1.46 9.84
CA LEU A 121 3.37 -0.14 10.41
C LEU A 121 3.13 -0.20 11.93
N GLU A 122 2.24 -1.08 12.39
CA GLU A 122 1.90 -1.16 13.80
C GLU A 122 3.04 -1.77 14.63
N ASN A 123 3.77 -2.74 14.09
CA ASN A 123 4.98 -3.27 14.73
C ASN A 123 6.06 -2.19 14.85
N ALA A 124 6.18 -1.30 13.87
CA ALA A 124 7.14 -0.19 13.95
C ALA A 124 6.72 0.90 14.95
N ASP A 125 5.42 1.11 15.20
CA ASP A 125 4.91 2.08 16.20
C ASP A 125 4.90 1.50 17.62
N ALA A 126 4.84 0.18 17.77
CA ALA A 126 4.79 -0.49 19.08
C ALA A 126 6.14 -0.45 19.80
N ALA A 127 6.11 -0.08 21.09
CA ALA A 127 7.31 -0.08 21.94
C ALA A 127 7.99 -1.46 22.04
N SER A 128 7.20 -2.54 22.06
CA SER A 128 7.66 -3.94 22.06
C SER A 128 8.03 -4.49 20.69
N ARG A 129 7.87 -3.70 19.61
CA ARG A 129 7.95 -4.11 18.19
C ARG A 129 6.96 -5.19 17.75
N ILE A 130 5.99 -5.52 18.59
CA ILE A 130 4.95 -6.51 18.33
C ILE A 130 3.61 -5.88 18.68
N ALA A 131 2.80 -5.58 17.66
CA ALA A 131 1.49 -5.01 17.82
C ALA A 131 0.41 -6.10 18.02
N PRO A 132 -0.66 -5.81 18.80
CA PRO A 132 -1.77 -6.73 18.94
C PRO A 132 -2.55 -6.89 17.62
N VAL A 133 -3.02 -8.10 17.34
CA VAL A 133 -3.71 -8.46 16.08
C VAL A 133 -4.92 -7.56 15.81
N GLY A 134 -5.69 -7.20 16.84
CA GLY A 134 -6.85 -6.31 16.68
C GLY A 134 -6.47 -4.93 16.12
N ARG A 135 -5.32 -4.39 16.55
CA ARG A 135 -4.80 -3.10 16.06
C ARG A 135 -4.32 -3.21 14.62
N ILE A 136 -3.66 -4.31 14.26
CA ILE A 136 -3.26 -4.63 12.88
C ILE A 136 -4.51 -4.72 11.99
N ALA A 137 -5.55 -5.44 12.44
CA ALA A 137 -6.79 -5.59 11.72
C ALA A 137 -7.51 -4.26 11.51
N THR A 138 -7.55 -3.38 12.53
CA THR A 138 -8.09 -2.02 12.38
C THR A 138 -7.33 -1.23 11.31
N SER A 139 -5.99 -1.24 11.34
CA SER A 139 -5.20 -0.51 10.36
C SER A 139 -5.30 -1.10 8.95
N ALA A 140 -5.39 -2.43 8.82
CA ALA A 140 -5.66 -3.08 7.55
C ALA A 140 -7.06 -2.71 6.99
N GLY A 141 -8.08 -2.66 7.85
CA GLY A 141 -9.42 -2.20 7.49
C GLY A 141 -9.44 -0.74 7.05
N LEU A 142 -8.68 0.14 7.74
CA LEU A 142 -8.52 1.52 7.32
C LEU A 142 -7.81 1.64 5.97
N MET A 143 -6.76 0.84 5.73
CA MET A 143 -6.09 0.77 4.43
C MET A 143 -7.02 0.30 3.31
N TRP A 144 -7.97 -0.59 3.62
CA TRP A 144 -9.01 -1.01 2.68
C TRP A 144 -9.92 0.14 2.27
N VAL A 145 -10.32 0.96 3.23
CA VAL A 145 -11.13 2.17 3.03
C VAL A 145 -10.20 3.38 2.92
N ALA A 146 -9.30 3.34 1.92
CA ALA A 146 -8.17 4.26 1.80
C ALA A 146 -8.57 5.75 1.92
N TYR A 147 -9.73 6.15 1.39
CA TYR A 147 -10.25 7.52 1.50
C TYR A 147 -10.33 8.05 2.93
N ILE A 148 -10.73 7.21 3.89
CA ILE A 148 -10.79 7.56 5.31
C ILE A 148 -9.49 7.17 6.00
N GLY A 149 -8.95 5.99 5.65
CA GLY A 149 -7.77 5.43 6.26
C GLY A 149 -6.55 6.31 6.16
N VAL A 150 -6.34 6.98 5.03
CA VAL A 150 -5.18 7.86 4.82
C VAL A 150 -5.13 8.96 5.86
N TRP A 151 -6.26 9.59 6.18
CA TRP A 151 -6.32 10.67 7.17
C TRP A 151 -6.02 10.15 8.58
N LYS A 152 -6.58 9.00 8.94
CA LYS A 152 -6.38 8.42 10.28
C LYS A 152 -4.97 7.88 10.47
N LEU A 153 -4.47 7.14 9.47
CA LEU A 153 -3.16 6.49 9.50
C LEU A 153 -2.01 7.49 9.35
N TRP A 154 -2.27 8.68 8.79
CA TRP A 154 -1.29 9.75 8.66
C TRP A 154 -0.51 10.05 9.94
N VAL A 155 -1.20 10.08 11.08
CA VAL A 155 -0.58 10.37 12.38
C VAL A 155 0.38 9.25 12.78
N THR A 156 0.01 7.99 12.60
CA THR A 156 0.88 6.83 12.88
C THR A 156 2.07 6.77 11.93
N ILE A 157 1.85 7.00 10.64
CA ILE A 157 2.92 7.05 9.63
C ILE A 157 3.97 8.08 10.02
N ARG A 158 3.56 9.30 10.40
CA ARG A 158 4.49 10.35 10.84
C ARG A 158 5.27 10.00 12.10
N ARG A 159 4.65 9.32 13.07
CA ARG A 159 5.33 8.88 14.30
C ARG A 159 6.41 7.85 14.02
N VAL A 160 6.07 6.80 13.27
CA VAL A 160 7.03 5.75 12.85
C VAL A 160 8.18 6.36 12.05
N GLU A 161 7.85 7.31 11.18
CA GLU A 161 8.83 7.97 10.35
C GLU A 161 9.79 8.87 11.14
N ALA A 162 9.31 9.58 12.16
CA ALA A 162 10.16 10.34 13.07
C ALA A 162 11.15 9.41 13.81
N ALA A 163 10.68 8.25 14.29
CA ALA A 163 11.54 7.22 14.87
C ALA A 163 12.61 6.70 13.88
N ALA A 164 12.24 6.56 12.60
CA ALA A 164 13.16 6.16 11.53
C ALA A 164 14.26 7.18 11.22
N SER A 165 14.04 8.47 11.50
CA SER A 165 15.09 9.50 11.40
C SER A 165 16.03 9.42 12.60
N ALA A 166 15.47 9.39 13.82
CA ALA A 166 16.24 9.41 15.06
C ALA A 166 17.23 8.23 15.18
N GLY A 167 16.81 7.03 14.73
CA GLY A 167 17.68 5.85 14.72
C GLY A 167 18.85 5.93 13.73
N ARG A 168 18.73 6.72 12.66
CA ARG A 168 19.82 6.91 11.68
C ARG A 168 20.93 7.81 12.21
N ASP A 169 20.54 8.87 12.93
CA ASP A 169 21.49 9.86 13.46
C ASP A 169 22.37 9.26 14.57
N HIS A 170 21.83 8.32 15.36
CA HIS A 170 22.59 7.55 16.36
C HIS A 170 23.55 6.52 15.71
N GLY A 171 23.21 6.00 14.53
CA GLY A 171 24.08 5.07 13.81
C GLY A 171 25.31 5.73 13.17
N MET A 172 25.21 7.01 12.80
CA MET A 172 26.34 7.76 12.25
C MET A 172 27.34 8.21 13.32
N THR A 173 26.88 8.51 14.53
CA THR A 173 27.75 8.90 15.66
C THR A 173 28.64 7.77 16.15
N ILE A 174 28.20 6.50 16.06
CA ILE A 174 28.98 5.34 16.52
C ILE A 174 30.04 4.89 15.50
N ARG A 175 29.89 5.22 14.21
CA ARG A 175 30.84 4.81 13.15
C ARG A 175 31.99 5.80 12.89
N GLY A 176 32.03 6.90 13.64
CA GLY A 176 33.05 7.95 13.51
C GLY A 176 34.07 7.99 14.65
N ALA A 177 34.05 6.99 15.55
CA ALA A 177 35.02 6.81 16.63
C ALA A 177 35.81 5.51 16.41
#